data_AF-A0A6I3LKW8-F1
#
_entry.id   AF-A0A6I3LKW8-F1
#
_cell.length_a   1.000
_cell.length_b   1.000
_cell.length_c   1.000
_cell.angle_alpha   90.00
_cell.angle_beta   90.00
_cell.angle_gamma   90.00
#
_symmetry.space_group_name_H-M   'P 1'
#
loop_
_entity.id
_entity.type
_entity.pdbx_description
1 polymer ?
#
loop_
_entity_poly.entity_id
_entity_poly.type
_entity_poly.pdbx_seq_one_letter_code
_entity_poly.pdbx_strand_id
1 'polypeptide(L)'
;MFKLRQVVIVCLILIFSMLCVKITWNFIDEKKQQRTTADQEISLLLSEYENNIHNYVKVYKKALNGDRTSLKKYSSFMLKNAEIEQRLNHLFLQTENGDYHKNQFKKLQNKFLNPN
;
A
#
# COMPACT_ATOMS: atom_id res chain seq x y z
N MET A 1 -12.67 59.20 -5.99
CA MET A 1 -11.66 58.13 -6.16
C MET A 1 -11.66 57.06 -5.07
N PHE A 2 -12.00 57.35 -3.81
CA PHE A 2 -11.98 56.36 -2.71
C PHE A 2 -12.97 55.19 -2.85
N LYS A 3 -14.19 55.42 -3.35
CA LYS A 3 -15.20 54.36 -3.52
C LYS A 3 -14.82 53.31 -4.59
N LEU A 4 -14.11 53.71 -5.64
CA LEU A 4 -13.65 52.81 -6.71
C LEU A 4 -12.57 51.84 -6.19
N ARG A 5 -11.69 52.31 -5.29
CA ARG A 5 -10.63 51.48 -4.68
C ARG A 5 -11.19 50.39 -3.76
N GLN A 6 -12.27 50.67 -3.01
CA GLN A 6 -12.88 49.67 -2.13
C GLN A 6 -13.60 48.56 -2.91
N VAL A 7 -14.26 48.88 -4.02
CA VAL A 7 -14.94 47.88 -4.86
C VAL A 7 -13.94 46.91 -5.49
N VAL A 8 -12.77 47.39 -5.94
CA VAL A 8 -11.72 46.54 -6.52
C VAL A 8 -11.17 45.54 -5.49
N ILE A 9 -10.97 45.97 -4.25
CA ILE A 9 -10.47 45.10 -3.17
C ILE A 9 -11.46 43.98 -2.84
N VAL A 10 -12.77 44.30 -2.75
CA VAL A 10 -13.82 43.30 -2.50
C VAL A 10 -13.90 42.28 -3.65
N CYS A 11 -13.81 42.74 -4.90
CA CYS A 11 -13.76 41.84 -6.05
C CYS A 11 -12.53 40.92 -6.03
N LEU A 12 -11.36 41.42 -5.66
CA LEU A 12 -10.14 40.60 -5.56
C LEU A 12 -10.25 39.51 -4.47
N ILE A 13 -10.86 39.82 -3.32
CA ILE A 13 -11.08 38.84 -2.24
C ILE A 13 -12.04 37.73 -2.69
N LEU A 14 -13.12 38.09 -3.39
CA LEU A 14 -14.08 37.11 -3.89
C LEU A 14 -13.45 36.19 -4.94
N ILE A 15 -12.65 36.72 -5.87
CA ILE A 15 -11.94 35.91 -6.87
C ILE A 15 -10.90 35.00 -6.21
N PHE A 16 -10.17 35.51 -5.21
CA PHE A 16 -9.18 34.73 -4.46
C PHE A 16 -9.84 33.59 -3.66
N SER A 17 -11.01 33.82 -3.05
CA SER A 17 -11.75 32.77 -2.34
C SER A 17 -12.19 31.62 -3.25
N MET A 18 -12.63 31.91 -4.48
CA MET A 18 -13.00 30.86 -5.44
C MET A 18 -11.79 30.05 -5.92
N LEU A 19 -10.64 30.70 -6.10
CA LEU A 19 -9.38 30.05 -6.46
C LEU A 19 -8.88 29.11 -5.36
N CYS A 20 -8.91 29.54 -4.09
CA CYS A 20 -8.53 28.69 -2.96
C CYS A 20 -9.42 27.46 -2.86
N VAL A 21 -10.74 27.61 -2.98
CA VAL A 21 -11.67 26.46 -2.93
C VAL A 21 -11.33 25.44 -4.01
N LYS A 22 -11.14 25.86 -5.27
CA LYS A 22 -10.85 24.96 -6.40
C LYS A 22 -9.53 24.19 -6.24
N ILE A 23 -8.48 24.85 -5.72
CA ILE A 23 -7.19 24.20 -5.42
C ILE A 23 -7.38 23.13 -4.34
N THR A 24 -8.18 23.42 -3.31
CA THR A 24 -8.41 22.49 -2.20
C THR A 24 -9.12 21.21 -2.66
N TRP A 25 -10.12 21.32 -3.54
CA TRP A 25 -10.83 20.15 -4.09
C TRP A 25 -9.92 19.26 -4.96
N ASN A 26 -9.10 19.84 -5.83
CA ASN A 26 -8.16 19.07 -6.66
C ASN A 26 -7.16 18.27 -5.80
N PHE A 27 -6.63 18.86 -4.73
CA PHE A 27 -5.73 18.16 -3.81
C PHE A 27 -6.40 17.01 -3.05
N ILE A 28 -7.69 17.13 -2.72
CA ILE A 28 -8.46 16.07 -2.04
C ILE A 28 -8.66 14.88 -2.98
N ASP A 29 -9.02 15.15 -4.24
CA ASP A 29 -9.24 14.10 -5.24
C ASP A 29 -7.94 13.35 -5.57
N GLU A 30 -6.81 14.05 -5.76
CA GLU A 30 -5.50 13.43 -5.98
C GLU A 30 -5.09 12.51 -4.82
N LYS A 31 -5.25 12.97 -3.57
CA LYS A 31 -4.95 12.14 -2.39
C LYS A 31 -5.87 10.92 -2.28
N LYS A 32 -7.15 11.06 -2.63
CA LYS A 32 -8.13 9.96 -2.61
C LYS A 32 -7.80 8.91 -3.68
N GLN A 33 -7.41 9.35 -4.86
CA GLN A 33 -6.99 8.48 -5.95
C GLN A 33 -5.71 7.73 -5.58
N GLN A 34 -4.72 8.41 -5.01
CA GLN A 34 -3.47 7.80 -4.56
C GLN A 34 -3.68 6.76 -3.45
N ARG A 35 -4.58 7.01 -2.47
CA ARG A 35 -4.97 6.01 -1.47
C ARG A 35 -5.60 4.77 -2.09
N THR A 36 -6.50 4.95 -3.05
CA THR A 36 -7.20 3.84 -3.71
C THR A 36 -6.22 2.93 -4.46
N THR A 37 -5.24 3.51 -5.15
CA THR A 37 -4.20 2.74 -5.84
C THR A 37 -3.30 1.97 -4.85
N ALA A 38 -2.91 2.61 -3.75
CA ALA A 38 -2.08 1.96 -2.74
C ALA A 38 -2.81 0.80 -2.03
N ASP A 39 -4.11 0.93 -1.73
CA ASP A 39 -4.91 -0.16 -1.14
C ASP A 39 -5.07 -1.36 -2.08
N GLN A 40 -5.21 -1.11 -3.39
CA GLN A 40 -5.22 -2.17 -4.39
C GLN A 40 -3.87 -2.89 -4.45
N GLU A 41 -2.76 -2.15 -4.45
CA GLU A 41 -1.42 -2.74 -4.46
C GLU A 41 -1.13 -3.56 -3.21
N ILE A 42 -1.50 -3.05 -2.02
CA ILE A 42 -1.39 -3.78 -0.75
C ILE A 42 -2.19 -5.08 -0.82
N SER A 43 -3.42 -5.04 -1.33
CA SER A 43 -4.28 -6.23 -1.44
C SER A 43 -3.70 -7.29 -2.38
N LEU A 44 -3.10 -6.87 -3.50
CA LEU A 44 -2.41 -7.78 -4.43
C LEU A 44 -1.19 -8.43 -3.77
N LEU A 45 -0.35 -7.64 -3.09
CA LEU A 45 0.83 -8.14 -2.39
C LEU A 45 0.47 -9.12 -1.26
N LEU A 46 -0.60 -8.85 -0.50
CA LEU A 46 -1.10 -9.76 0.54
C LEU A 46 -1.59 -11.09 -0.04
N SER A 47 -2.32 -11.04 -1.16
CA SER A 47 -2.78 -12.23 -1.87
C SER A 47 -1.61 -13.07 -2.39
N GLU A 48 -0.60 -12.41 -2.97
CA GLU A 48 0.60 -13.09 -3.44
C GLU A 48 1.39 -13.74 -2.31
N TYR A 49 1.52 -13.04 -1.17
CA TYR A 49 2.16 -13.57 0.03
C TYR A 49 1.42 -14.79 0.58
N GLU A 50 0.08 -14.75 0.65
CA GLU A 50 -0.73 -15.88 1.09
C GLU A 50 -0.56 -17.10 0.17
N ASN A 51 -0.57 -16.90 -1.15
CA ASN A 51 -0.34 -17.97 -2.11
C ASN A 51 1.06 -18.59 -1.95
N ASN A 52 2.08 -17.78 -1.66
CA ASN A 52 3.42 -18.29 -1.37
C ASN A 52 3.43 -19.14 -0.09
N ILE A 53 2.75 -18.70 0.98
CA ILE A 53 2.61 -19.49 2.23
C ILE A 53 1.92 -20.82 1.97
N HIS A 54 0.85 -20.85 1.16
CA HIS A 54 0.13 -22.08 0.87
C HIS A 54 1.02 -23.13 0.19
N ASN A 55 1.88 -22.69 -0.73
CA ASN A 55 2.79 -23.57 -1.46
C ASN A 55 4.06 -23.92 -0.67
N TYR A 56 4.40 -23.12 0.34
CA TYR A 56 5.63 -23.24 1.12
C TYR A 56 5.82 -24.61 1.74
N VAL A 57 4.83 -25.14 2.47
CA VAL A 57 4.95 -26.40 3.24
C VAL A 57 5.33 -27.57 2.34
N LYS A 58 4.74 -27.63 1.14
CA LYS A 58 5.00 -28.70 0.17
C LYS A 58 6.41 -28.65 -0.38
N VAL A 59 6.90 -27.44 -0.70
CA VAL A 59 8.25 -27.25 -1.25
C VAL A 59 9.29 -27.46 -0.16
N TYR A 60 9.04 -26.95 1.05
CA TYR A 60 9.91 -27.12 2.21
C TYR A 60 10.13 -28.59 2.57
N LYS A 61 9.05 -29.39 2.67
CA LYS A 61 9.17 -30.84 2.96
C LYS A 61 10.01 -31.57 1.92
N LYS A 62 9.85 -31.25 0.62
CA LYS A 62 10.66 -31.85 -0.44
C LYS A 62 12.12 -31.39 -0.38
N ALA A 63 12.36 -30.12 -0.07
CA ALA A 63 13.68 -29.55 0.09
C ALA A 63 14.44 -30.20 1.25
N LEU A 64 13.78 -30.45 2.38
CA LEU A 64 14.35 -31.18 3.53
C LEU A 64 14.79 -32.60 3.17
N ASN A 65 14.06 -33.26 2.26
CA ASN A 65 14.40 -34.58 1.75
C ASN A 65 15.52 -34.56 0.69
N GLY A 66 16.16 -33.41 0.45
CA GLY A 66 17.31 -33.28 -0.45
C GLY A 66 16.94 -33.10 -1.94
N ASP A 67 15.66 -32.87 -2.28
CA ASP A 67 15.29 -32.55 -3.66
C ASP A 67 15.86 -31.18 -4.06
N ARG A 68 16.91 -31.19 -4.90
CA ARG A 68 17.61 -30.00 -5.40
C ARG A 68 16.67 -29.02 -6.11
N THR A 69 15.65 -29.51 -6.81
CA THR A 69 14.68 -28.64 -7.49
C THR A 69 13.83 -27.90 -6.48
N SER A 70 13.37 -28.61 -5.45
CA SER A 70 12.59 -28.03 -4.37
C SER A 70 13.43 -27.10 -3.49
N LEU A 71 14.72 -27.39 -3.26
CA LEU A 71 15.66 -26.48 -2.59
C LEU A 71 15.79 -25.14 -3.34
N LYS A 72 15.97 -25.19 -4.66
CA LYS A 72 16.03 -23.96 -5.48
C LYS A 72 14.72 -23.19 -5.41
N LYS A 73 13.58 -23.87 -5.56
CA LYS A 73 12.24 -23.26 -5.45
C LYS A 73 12.02 -22.65 -4.06
N TYR A 74 12.44 -23.34 -3.00
CA TYR A 74 12.37 -22.85 -1.63
C TYR A 74 13.15 -21.55 -1.48
N SER A 75 14.41 -21.51 -1.93
CA SER A 75 15.22 -20.29 -1.89
C SER A 75 14.58 -19.14 -2.66
N SER A 76 14.07 -19.40 -3.88
CA SER A 76 13.34 -18.40 -4.66
C SER A 76 12.07 -17.90 -3.95
N PHE A 77 11.33 -18.80 -3.26
CA PHE A 77 10.17 -18.40 -2.47
C PHE A 77 10.55 -17.49 -1.30
N MET A 78 11.63 -17.80 -0.58
CA MET A 78 12.08 -16.98 0.55
C MET A 78 12.49 -15.57 0.09
N LEU A 79 13.21 -15.47 -1.02
CA LEU A 79 13.59 -14.18 -1.61
C LEU A 79 12.37 -13.37 -2.03
N LYS A 80 11.41 -14.01 -2.70
CA LYS A 80 10.18 -13.35 -3.15
C LYS A 80 9.32 -12.89 -1.97
N ASN A 81 9.22 -13.69 -0.92
CA ASN A 81 8.52 -13.28 0.30
C ASN A 81 9.20 -12.06 0.93
N ALA A 82 10.53 -12.06 1.07
CA ALA A 82 11.27 -10.91 1.60
C ALA A 82 11.02 -9.64 0.78
N GLU A 83 10.98 -9.74 -0.56
CA GLU A 83 10.63 -8.62 -1.44
C GLU A 83 9.21 -8.10 -1.18
N ILE A 84 8.23 -8.99 -1.08
CA ILE A 84 6.84 -8.61 -0.77
C ILE A 84 6.74 -7.93 0.59
N GLU A 85 7.43 -8.46 1.62
CA GLU A 85 7.44 -7.86 2.96
C GLU A 85 8.06 -6.46 2.94
N GLN A 86 9.15 -6.26 2.21
CA GLN A 86 9.77 -4.95 2.04
C GLN A 86 8.82 -3.96 1.36
N ARG A 87 8.14 -4.37 0.29
CA ARG A 87 7.18 -3.53 -0.43
C ARG A 87 5.96 -3.18 0.43
N LEU A 88 5.41 -4.15 1.15
CA LEU A 88 4.31 -3.93 2.10
C LEU A 88 4.72 -2.94 3.20
N ASN A 89 5.90 -3.12 3.81
CA ASN A 89 6.40 -2.19 4.83
C ASN A 89 6.57 -0.77 4.27
N HIS A 90 7.07 -0.62 3.05
CA HIS A 90 7.17 0.68 2.39
C HIS A 90 5.79 1.32 2.16
N LEU A 91 4.83 0.56 1.63
CA LEU A 91 3.46 1.05 1.41
C LEU A 91 2.75 1.41 2.73
N PHE A 92 2.99 0.66 3.81
CA PHE A 92 2.46 0.95 5.14
C PHE A 92 3.03 2.22 5.79
N LEU A 93 4.20 2.68 5.34
CA LEU A 93 4.78 3.96 5.77
C LEU A 93 4.24 5.14 4.94
N GLN A 94 3.94 4.90 3.67
CA GLN A 94 3.45 5.93 2.73
C GLN A 94 1.95 6.17 2.82
N THR A 95 1.21 5.19 3.31
CA THR A 95 -0.23 5.28 3.48
C THR A 95 -0.57 5.41 4.95
N GLU A 96 -1.53 6.28 5.29
CA GLU A 96 -2.21 6.24 6.59
C GLU A 96 -3.07 4.96 6.74
N ASN A 97 -2.93 3.97 5.86
CA ASN A 97 -3.89 2.91 5.69
C ASN A 97 -3.80 1.90 6.83
N GLY A 98 -4.85 1.98 7.65
CA GLY A 98 -5.73 0.87 7.98
C GLY A 98 -5.06 -0.24 8.77
N ASP A 99 -5.26 -0.22 10.09
CA ASP A 99 -4.97 -1.34 10.99
C ASP A 99 -5.45 -2.69 10.41
N TYR A 100 -6.48 -2.69 9.58
CA TYR A 100 -6.93 -3.84 8.80
C TYR A 100 -5.81 -4.54 8.00
N HIS A 101 -5.12 -3.84 7.09
CA HIS A 101 -4.10 -4.47 6.23
C HIS A 101 -2.87 -4.92 7.03
N LYS A 102 -2.47 -4.12 8.03
CA LYS A 102 -1.39 -4.49 8.97
C LYS A 102 -1.75 -5.74 9.78
N ASN A 103 -3.01 -5.84 10.22
CA ASN A 103 -3.50 -7.02 10.94
C ASN A 103 -3.59 -8.25 10.04
N GLN A 104 -4.00 -8.08 8.77
CA GLN A 104 -3.96 -9.18 7.80
C GLN A 104 -2.53 -9.68 7.57
N PHE A 105 -1.59 -8.76 7.35
CA PHE A 105 -0.20 -9.11 7.17
C PHE A 105 0.38 -9.87 8.37
N LYS A 106 0.14 -9.39 9.61
CA LYS A 106 0.54 -10.10 10.83
C LYS A 106 -0.06 -11.51 10.94
N LYS A 107 -1.33 -11.69 10.56
CA LYS A 107 -1.96 -13.02 10.54
C LYS A 107 -1.27 -13.96 9.55
N LEU A 108 -0.92 -13.45 8.37
CA LEU A 108 -0.19 -14.24 7.36
C LEU A 108 1.23 -14.58 7.84
N GLN A 109 1.95 -13.64 8.46
CA GLN A 109 3.26 -13.91 9.05
C GLN A 109 3.19 -14.99 10.14
N ASN A 110 2.18 -14.94 11.01
CA ASN A 110 1.98 -15.99 12.03
C ASN A 110 1.69 -17.36 11.40
N LYS A 111 0.90 -17.41 10.32
CA LYS A 111 0.61 -18.64 9.57
C LYS A 111 1.85 -19.20 8.87
N PHE A 112 2.75 -18.32 8.42
CA PHE A 112 4.03 -18.71 7.83
C PHE A 112 4.98 -19.33 8.87
N LEU A 113 5.07 -18.73 10.05
CA LEU A 113 5.91 -19.20 11.15
C LEU A 113 5.37 -20.48 11.81
N ASN A 114 4.04 -20.61 11.88
CA ASN A 114 3.35 -21.76 12.45
C ASN A 114 2.40 -22.37 11.41
N PRO A 115 2.94 -23.08 10.39
CA PRO A 115 2.12 -23.76 9.41
C PRO A 115 1.42 -24.96 10.06
N ASN A 116 0.11 -24.87 10.23
CA ASN A 116 -0.74 -26.00 10.64
C ASN A 116 -0.67 -27.17 9.65
#